data_AF-A0A3M0FZT3-F1
#
_entry.id   AF-A0A3M0FZT3-F1
#
_cell.length_a   1.000
_cell.length_b   1.000
_cell.length_c   1.000
_cell.angle_alpha   90.00
_cell.angle_beta   90.00
_cell.angle_gamma   90.00
#
_symmetry.space_group_name_H-M   'P 1'
#
loop_
_entity.id
_entity.type
_entity.pdbx_description
1 polymer ?
#
loop_
_entity_poly.entity_id
_entity_poly.type
_entity_poly.pdbx_seq_one_letter_code
_entity_poly.pdbx_strand_id
1 'polypeptide(L)'
;MKKTIVLTAMILVSAFAKAQLKPNTNMVKPRIETVKPVNVLQKKASVNGKMLIKNKSSLEIKLKNGNAVDLFKDFKMGKYPINFNFEGFGIPRDEQERGIVLFEFVTELYRNGKLIRSVKRQPMPFFPGEMLEPVETFDIISLLTYAQGDPLTNGAYPGKLDKGKYSIKLKAIPLGVSGEIQEVNLIVWI
;
A
#
# COMPACT_ATOMS: atom_id res chain seq x y z
N MET A 1 -19.18 59.08 -6.73
CA MET A 1 -19.66 57.78 -6.21
C MET A 1 -18.84 56.66 -6.83
N LYS A 2 -18.26 55.82 -5.95
CA LYS A 2 -17.61 54.51 -6.14
C LYS A 2 -17.55 53.93 -7.57
N LYS A 3 -16.33 53.57 -7.99
CA LYS A 3 -15.99 52.23 -8.49
C LYS A 3 -14.48 52.00 -8.43
N THR A 4 -14.08 51.17 -7.48
CA THR A 4 -12.76 50.58 -7.31
C THR A 4 -12.90 49.11 -7.66
N ILE A 5 -12.11 48.58 -8.59
CA ILE A 5 -11.51 47.24 -8.52
C ILE A 5 -10.16 47.34 -9.25
N VAL A 6 -9.07 47.22 -8.49
CA VAL A 6 -7.70 47.12 -8.99
C VAL A 6 -7.32 45.64 -8.99
N LEU A 7 -6.88 45.17 -10.15
CA LEU A 7 -6.31 43.86 -10.39
C LEU A 7 -4.90 43.82 -9.76
N THR A 8 -4.67 42.88 -8.84
CA THR A 8 -3.36 42.72 -8.20
C THR A 8 -2.63 41.56 -8.86
N ALA A 9 -1.49 41.85 -9.50
CA ALA A 9 -0.49 40.85 -9.82
C ALA A 9 0.92 41.45 -9.75
N MET A 10 1.70 40.88 -8.82
CA MET A 10 3.10 40.48 -8.98
C MET A 10 4.18 41.57 -9.15
N ILE A 11 5.12 41.64 -8.20
CA ILE A 11 6.50 41.11 -8.35
C ILE A 11 7.35 41.45 -7.10
N LEU A 12 7.99 40.41 -6.56
CA LEU A 12 9.07 40.42 -5.57
C LEU A 12 10.29 41.21 -6.08
N VAL A 13 11.09 41.78 -5.17
CA VAL A 13 12.48 41.35 -4.91
C VAL A 13 13.05 42.19 -3.77
N SER A 14 13.58 41.45 -2.79
CA SER A 14 14.22 41.87 -1.56
C SER A 14 15.49 42.69 -1.78
N ALA A 15 15.62 43.77 -1.00
CA ALA A 15 16.82 44.58 -0.89
C ALA A 15 17.95 43.81 -0.19
N PHE A 16 19.10 43.70 -0.85
CA PHE A 16 20.36 43.33 -0.20
C PHE A 16 21.04 44.59 0.33
N ALA A 17 21.31 44.59 1.64
CA ALA A 17 22.04 45.62 2.35
C ALA A 17 23.51 45.66 1.90
N LYS A 18 24.02 46.88 1.67
CA LYS A 18 25.44 47.19 1.53
C LYS A 18 26.12 47.02 2.89
N ALA A 19 27.13 46.16 2.95
CA ALA A 19 28.18 46.23 3.96
C ALA A 19 29.53 46.13 3.25
N GLN A 20 30.35 47.18 3.40
CA GLN A 20 31.67 47.34 2.79
C GLN A 20 32.69 46.45 3.49
N LEU A 21 33.49 45.71 2.72
CA LEU A 21 34.76 45.14 3.19
C LEU A 21 35.85 45.39 2.12
N LYS A 22 37.00 45.87 2.59
CA LYS A 22 38.17 46.35 1.83
C LYS A 22 38.79 45.25 0.92
N PRO A 23 39.44 45.61 -0.20
CA PRO A 23 40.12 44.63 -1.05
C PRO A 23 41.39 44.12 -0.38
N ASN A 24 41.43 42.84 -0.02
CA ASN A 24 42.67 42.16 0.36
C ASN A 24 43.19 41.39 -0.86
N THR A 25 44.26 41.91 -1.47
CA THR A 25 44.98 41.25 -2.58
C THR A 25 45.78 40.08 -2.04
N ASN A 26 45.17 38.88 -2.07
CA ASN A 26 45.86 37.60 -2.11
C ASN A 26 44.99 36.63 -2.90
N MET A 27 45.13 36.66 -4.22
CA MET A 27 44.49 35.68 -5.12
C MET A 27 45.24 34.34 -5.03
N VAL A 28 44.78 33.46 -4.15
CA VAL A 28 45.03 32.01 -4.32
C VAL A 28 43.95 31.49 -5.26
N LYS A 29 44.33 31.05 -6.46
CA LYS A 29 43.40 30.43 -7.41
C LYS A 29 42.73 29.22 -6.75
N PRO A 30 41.39 29.14 -6.71
CA PRO A 30 40.74 27.90 -6.31
C PRO A 30 41.00 26.84 -7.37
N ARG A 31 41.57 25.71 -6.95
CA ARG A 31 41.67 24.49 -7.76
C ARG A 31 40.24 23.96 -7.93
N ILE A 32 39.68 24.12 -9.13
CA ILE A 32 38.44 23.43 -9.51
C ILE A 32 38.82 21.97 -9.67
N GLU A 33 38.62 21.18 -8.62
CA GLU A 33 38.62 19.73 -8.75
C GLU A 33 37.32 19.36 -9.48
N THR A 34 37.45 18.98 -10.74
CA THR A 34 36.38 18.36 -11.50
C THR A 34 36.01 17.05 -10.81
N VAL A 35 34.99 17.11 -9.95
CA VAL A 35 34.33 15.91 -9.44
C VAL A 35 33.75 15.20 -10.65
N LYS A 36 34.39 14.10 -11.06
CA LYS A 36 33.83 13.21 -12.07
C LYS A 36 32.45 12.77 -11.59
N PRO A 37 31.39 12.83 -12.42
CA PRO A 37 30.12 12.25 -12.02
C PRO A 37 30.36 10.76 -11.79
N VAL A 38 30.22 10.33 -10.54
CA VAL A 38 30.17 8.91 -10.23
C VAL A 38 28.90 8.41 -10.91
N ASN A 39 29.08 7.75 -12.05
CA ASN A 39 28.01 7.09 -12.76
C ASN A 39 27.65 5.84 -11.95
N VAL A 40 27.00 6.05 -10.80
CA VAL A 40 26.32 4.98 -10.08
C VAL A 40 25.22 4.56 -11.05
N LEU A 41 25.38 3.38 -11.65
CA LEU A 41 24.25 2.69 -12.26
C LEU A 41 23.15 2.64 -11.20
N GLN A 42 22.21 3.60 -11.24
CA GLN A 42 21.03 3.62 -10.40
C GLN A 42 20.23 2.40 -10.83
N LYS A 43 20.52 1.27 -10.20
CA LYS A 43 19.71 0.07 -10.33
C LYS A 43 18.28 0.49 -9.95
N LYS A 44 17.37 0.33 -10.90
CA LYS A 44 15.95 0.67 -10.75
C LYS A 44 15.41 0.01 -9.48
N ALA A 45 14.68 0.77 -8.68
CA ALA A 45 14.09 0.26 -7.45
C ALA A 45 13.21 -0.97 -7.71
N SER A 46 13.35 -1.97 -6.87
CA SER A 46 12.57 -3.21 -6.96
C SER A 46 12.19 -3.75 -5.59
N VAL A 47 11.11 -4.51 -5.55
CA VAL A 47 10.64 -5.23 -4.36
C VAL A 47 10.28 -6.66 -4.71
N ASN A 48 10.53 -7.58 -3.78
CA ASN A 48 10.03 -8.95 -3.89
C ASN A 48 9.56 -9.41 -2.52
N GLY A 49 8.46 -10.16 -2.50
CA GLY A 49 7.90 -10.61 -1.23
C GLY A 49 6.76 -11.58 -1.40
N LYS A 50 6.03 -11.80 -0.31
CA LYS A 50 4.89 -12.69 -0.27
C LYS A 50 3.91 -12.29 0.82
N MET A 51 2.65 -12.65 0.62
CA MET A 51 1.68 -12.72 1.69
C MET A 51 1.42 -14.17 2.06
N LEU A 52 1.12 -14.42 3.33
CA LEU A 52 0.79 -15.74 3.86
C LEU A 52 -0.35 -15.61 4.87
N ILE A 53 -1.22 -16.61 4.93
CA ILE A 53 -2.23 -16.73 6.00
C ILE A 53 -1.86 -17.96 6.81
N LYS A 54 -1.62 -17.79 8.11
CA LYS A 54 -1.13 -18.86 8.99
C LYS A 54 0.11 -19.55 8.38
N ASN A 55 1.06 -18.74 7.88
CA ASN A 55 2.31 -19.18 7.22
C ASN A 55 2.11 -20.05 5.96
N LYS A 56 0.94 -19.99 5.30
CA LYS A 56 0.66 -20.71 4.05
C LYS A 56 0.27 -19.76 2.93
N SER A 57 0.67 -20.07 1.70
CA SER A 57 0.22 -19.37 0.48
C SER A 57 -1.21 -19.76 0.04
N SER A 58 -1.73 -20.86 0.60
CA SER A 58 -3.12 -21.26 0.47
C SER A 58 -3.61 -21.89 1.78
N LEU A 59 -4.74 -21.41 2.30
CA LEU A 59 -5.38 -21.93 3.49
C LEU A 59 -6.82 -22.35 3.18
N GLU A 60 -7.21 -23.53 3.61
CA GLU A 60 -8.57 -24.04 3.46
C GLU A 60 -9.29 -24.11 4.82
N ILE A 61 -10.53 -23.62 4.86
CA ILE A 61 -11.39 -23.55 6.04
C ILE A 61 -12.78 -24.09 5.68
N LYS A 62 -13.39 -24.85 6.59
CA LYS A 62 -14.79 -25.27 6.48
C LYS A 62 -15.63 -24.59 7.56
N LEU A 63 -16.61 -23.77 7.17
CA LEU A 63 -17.50 -23.07 8.08
C LEU A 63 -18.79 -23.88 8.28
N LYS A 64 -18.89 -24.57 9.42
CA LYS A 64 -20.02 -25.49 9.71
C LYS A 64 -21.41 -24.85 9.62
N ASN A 65 -21.55 -23.58 9.98
CA ASN A 65 -22.83 -22.86 9.99
C ASN A 65 -23.02 -21.92 8.79
N GLY A 66 -21.99 -21.81 7.94
CA GLY A 66 -21.96 -20.86 6.83
C GLY A 66 -22.10 -19.41 7.28
N ASN A 67 -21.47 -19.04 8.40
CA ASN A 67 -21.52 -17.68 8.92
C ASN A 67 -20.18 -16.97 8.76
N ALA A 68 -20.13 -15.92 7.94
CA ALA A 68 -18.94 -15.11 7.70
C ALA A 68 -18.43 -14.40 8.97
N VAL A 69 -19.32 -14.14 9.94
CA VAL A 69 -18.94 -13.52 11.22
C VAL A 69 -18.10 -14.47 12.08
N ASP A 70 -18.33 -15.79 11.99
CA ASP A 70 -17.50 -16.77 12.69
C ASP A 70 -16.07 -16.76 12.15
N LEU A 71 -15.92 -16.64 10.82
CA LEU A 71 -14.62 -16.48 10.18
C LEU A 71 -13.92 -15.19 10.64
N PHE A 72 -14.66 -14.07 10.69
CA PHE A 72 -14.11 -12.82 11.19
C PHE A 72 -13.59 -12.95 12.62
N LYS A 73 -14.39 -13.55 13.50
CA LYS A 73 -14.00 -13.80 14.88
C LYS A 73 -12.70 -14.60 14.96
N ASP A 74 -12.55 -15.63 14.14
CA ASP A 74 -11.33 -16.44 14.12
C ASP A 74 -10.09 -15.64 13.68
N PHE A 75 -10.22 -14.71 12.72
CA PHE A 75 -9.16 -13.76 12.39
C PHE A 75 -8.83 -12.81 13.55
N LYS A 76 -9.85 -12.22 14.19
CA LYS A 76 -9.65 -11.31 15.34
C LYS A 76 -9.03 -12.00 16.55
N MET A 77 -9.27 -13.30 16.70
CA MET A 77 -8.65 -14.13 17.75
C MET A 77 -7.24 -14.62 17.36
N GLY A 78 -6.68 -14.18 16.22
CA GLY A 78 -5.33 -14.53 15.80
C GLY A 78 -5.17 -15.97 15.33
N LYS A 79 -6.25 -16.70 15.02
CA LYS A 79 -6.15 -18.08 14.51
C LYS A 79 -5.56 -18.16 13.11
N TYR A 80 -5.73 -17.09 12.34
CA TYR A 80 -5.34 -16.96 10.94
C TYR A 80 -4.58 -15.65 10.70
N PRO A 81 -3.38 -15.46 11.30
CA PRO A 81 -2.62 -14.24 11.08
C PRO A 81 -2.27 -14.09 9.60
N ILE A 82 -2.28 -12.85 9.10
CA ILE A 82 -1.88 -12.51 7.73
C ILE A 82 -0.49 -11.88 7.81
N ASN A 83 0.52 -12.61 7.32
CA ASN A 83 1.89 -12.13 7.29
C ASN A 83 2.14 -11.52 5.91
N PHE A 84 2.50 -10.25 5.87
CA PHE A 84 2.99 -9.57 4.70
C PHE A 84 4.48 -9.29 4.89
N ASN A 85 5.32 -9.88 4.03
CA ASN A 85 6.76 -9.71 4.11
C ASN A 85 7.32 -9.38 2.72
N PHE A 86 8.13 -8.33 2.64
CA PHE A 86 8.84 -8.00 1.41
C PHE A 86 10.21 -7.40 1.71
N GLU A 87 11.12 -7.63 0.78
CA GLU A 87 12.41 -6.97 0.72
C GLU A 87 12.41 -5.96 -0.41
N GLY A 88 13.26 -4.95 -0.29
CA GLY A 88 13.36 -3.88 -1.26
C GLY A 88 14.80 -3.50 -1.55
N PHE A 89 15.09 -3.30 -2.83
CA PHE A 89 16.40 -2.92 -3.33
C PHE A 89 16.33 -1.58 -4.06
N GLY A 90 17.26 -0.68 -3.76
CA GLY A 90 17.33 0.64 -4.42
C GLY A 90 16.15 1.56 -4.12
N ILE A 91 15.38 1.31 -3.05
CA ILE A 91 14.29 2.19 -2.63
C ILE A 91 14.88 3.53 -2.15
N PRO A 92 14.39 4.69 -2.64
CA PRO A 92 14.79 6.00 -2.14
C PRO A 92 14.58 6.12 -0.63
N ARG A 93 15.53 6.75 0.04
CA ARG A 93 15.50 6.94 1.49
C ARG A 93 15.39 8.40 1.84
N ASP A 94 14.75 8.69 2.97
CA ASP A 94 14.74 10.03 3.55
C ASP A 94 16.02 10.30 4.37
N GLU A 95 16.09 11.46 5.01
CA GLU A 95 17.21 11.89 5.85
C GLU A 95 17.46 10.98 7.06
N GLN A 96 16.49 10.13 7.41
CA GLN A 96 16.58 9.14 8.49
C GLN A 96 16.88 7.72 7.96
N GLU A 97 17.30 7.60 6.71
CA GLU A 97 17.62 6.34 6.04
C GLU A 97 16.42 5.38 5.90
N ARG A 98 15.18 5.92 5.96
CA ARG A 98 13.96 5.11 5.86
C ARG A 98 13.54 4.96 4.40
N GLY A 99 13.49 3.71 3.92
CA GLY A 99 12.92 3.37 2.61
C GLY A 99 11.45 2.98 2.74
N ILE A 100 10.56 3.66 2.00
CA ILE A 100 9.12 3.40 2.00
C ILE A 100 8.66 2.99 0.61
N VAL A 101 7.76 2.01 0.54
CA VAL A 101 7.08 1.60 -0.69
C VAL A 101 5.58 1.71 -0.49
N LEU A 102 4.90 2.26 -1.49
CA LEU A 102 3.45 2.28 -1.53
C LEU A 102 2.94 0.97 -2.11
N PHE A 103 2.02 0.33 -1.40
CA PHE A 103 1.30 -0.85 -1.88
C PHE A 103 -0.17 -0.57 -2.01
N GLU A 104 -0.73 -1.05 -3.10
CA GLU A 104 -2.15 -1.14 -3.30
C GLU A 104 -2.61 -2.57 -3.03
N PHE A 105 -3.46 -2.76 -2.02
CA PHE A 105 -4.04 -4.06 -1.74
C PHE A 105 -5.31 -4.29 -2.55
N VAL A 106 -5.38 -5.45 -3.18
CA VAL A 106 -6.54 -5.92 -3.94
C VAL A 106 -7.02 -7.22 -3.34
N THR A 107 -8.32 -7.30 -3.07
CA THR A 107 -8.98 -8.52 -2.62
C THR A 107 -10.03 -8.94 -3.63
N GLU A 108 -9.91 -10.15 -4.13
CA GLU A 108 -10.86 -10.73 -5.08
C GLU A 108 -11.62 -11.88 -4.43
N LEU A 109 -12.94 -11.88 -4.58
CA LEU A 109 -13.82 -12.94 -4.10
C LEU A 109 -14.38 -13.72 -5.28
N TYR A 110 -14.14 -15.03 -5.28
CA TYR A 110 -14.66 -15.97 -6.24
C TYR A 110 -15.65 -16.93 -5.56
N ARG A 111 -16.71 -17.30 -6.27
CA ARG A 111 -17.62 -18.38 -5.88
C ARG A 111 -17.64 -19.44 -6.98
N ASN A 112 -17.30 -20.68 -6.64
CA ASN A 112 -17.23 -21.80 -7.57
C ASN A 112 -16.39 -21.48 -8.83
N GLY A 113 -15.28 -20.76 -8.66
CA GLY A 113 -14.37 -20.37 -9.75
C GLY A 113 -14.76 -19.10 -10.51
N LYS A 114 -15.97 -18.54 -10.32
CA LYS A 114 -16.38 -17.28 -10.94
C LYS A 114 -16.08 -16.10 -10.02
N LEU A 115 -15.42 -15.06 -10.54
CA LEU A 115 -15.24 -13.80 -9.82
C LEU A 115 -16.61 -13.17 -9.55
N ILE A 116 -16.92 -12.89 -8.29
CA ILE A 116 -18.19 -12.26 -7.90
C ILE A 116 -18.00 -10.82 -7.44
N ARG A 117 -16.89 -10.49 -6.77
CA ARG A 117 -16.56 -9.13 -6.33
C ARG A 117 -15.04 -8.94 -6.26
N SER A 118 -14.61 -7.70 -6.39
CA SER A 118 -13.24 -7.27 -6.13
C SER A 118 -13.26 -5.90 -5.46
N VAL A 119 -12.32 -5.67 -4.55
CA VAL A 119 -12.10 -4.38 -3.89
C VAL A 119 -10.62 -4.06 -3.94
N LYS A 120 -10.34 -2.77 -4.09
CA LYS A 120 -9.00 -2.21 -4.19
C LYS A 120 -8.93 -1.05 -3.21
N ARG A 121 -8.02 -1.13 -2.25
CA ARG A 121 -7.82 -0.05 -1.27
C ARG A 121 -6.92 1.03 -1.84
N GLN A 122 -7.00 2.23 -1.27
CA GLN A 122 -6.04 3.28 -1.60
C GLN A 122 -4.62 2.85 -1.22
N PRO A 123 -3.60 3.30 -1.95
CA PRO A 123 -2.23 2.89 -1.66
C PRO A 123 -1.78 3.29 -0.26
N MET A 124 -1.08 2.39 0.42
CA MET A 124 -0.58 2.60 1.78
C MET A 124 0.94 2.42 1.86
N PRO A 125 1.63 3.22 2.70
CA PRO A 125 3.07 3.15 2.85
C PRO A 125 3.49 2.01 3.78
N PHE A 126 4.51 1.27 3.36
CA PHE A 126 5.10 0.20 4.15
C PHE A 126 6.63 0.27 4.13
N PHE A 127 7.23 -0.12 5.25
CA PHE A 127 8.67 -0.39 5.34
C PHE A 127 8.95 -1.82 4.90
N PRO A 128 10.08 -2.08 4.21
CA PRO A 128 10.55 -3.45 3.97
C PRO A 128 10.72 -4.22 5.28
N GLY A 129 10.37 -5.50 5.26
CA GLY A 129 10.38 -6.39 6.41
C GLY A 129 9.07 -7.16 6.59
N GLU A 130 8.99 -7.90 7.70
CA GLU A 130 7.81 -8.67 8.07
C GLU A 130 6.82 -7.84 8.88
N MET A 131 5.54 -7.93 8.52
CA MET A 131 4.44 -7.25 9.16
C MET A 131 3.24 -8.19 9.30
N LEU A 132 2.44 -7.96 10.33
CA LEU A 132 1.16 -8.62 10.52
C LEU A 132 0.05 -7.66 10.12
N GLU A 133 -0.63 -7.98 9.02
CA GLU A 133 -1.73 -7.18 8.53
C GLU A 133 -3.06 -7.63 9.16
N PRO A 134 -3.89 -6.69 9.65
CA PRO A 134 -5.23 -7.04 10.10
C PRO A 134 -6.09 -7.49 8.92
N VAL A 135 -7.04 -8.39 9.16
CA VAL A 135 -7.95 -8.90 8.10
C VAL A 135 -8.78 -7.77 7.47
N GLU A 136 -9.02 -6.70 8.23
CA GLU A 136 -9.70 -5.49 7.79
C GLU A 136 -8.96 -4.74 6.67
N THR A 137 -7.62 -4.86 6.58
CA THR A 137 -6.83 -4.32 5.46
C THR A 137 -7.32 -4.84 4.11
N PHE A 138 -7.98 -6.02 4.10
CA PHE A 138 -8.37 -6.74 2.90
C PHE A 138 -9.89 -6.81 2.66
N ASP A 139 -10.73 -6.19 3.51
CA ASP A 139 -12.20 -6.16 3.34
C ASP A 139 -12.87 -7.55 3.17
N ILE A 140 -12.24 -8.64 3.61
CA ILE A 140 -12.73 -10.02 3.38
C ILE A 140 -14.17 -10.20 3.85
N ILE A 141 -14.49 -9.68 5.03
CA ILE A 141 -15.82 -9.83 5.64
C ILE A 141 -16.87 -9.04 4.89
N SER A 142 -16.54 -7.80 4.50
CA SER A 142 -17.42 -6.99 3.67
C SER A 142 -17.76 -7.73 2.37
N LEU A 143 -16.74 -8.21 1.65
CA LEU A 143 -16.95 -8.94 0.40
C LEU A 143 -17.84 -10.19 0.59
N LEU A 144 -17.62 -10.95 1.67
CA LEU A 144 -18.42 -12.14 1.99
C LEU A 144 -19.87 -11.78 2.34
N THR A 145 -20.10 -10.76 3.16
CA THR A 145 -21.45 -10.29 3.54
C THR A 145 -22.28 -9.89 2.32
N TYR A 146 -21.65 -9.28 1.31
CA TYR A 146 -22.32 -8.86 0.09
C TYR A 146 -22.26 -9.91 -1.04
N ALA A 147 -21.79 -11.13 -0.78
CA ALA A 147 -21.54 -12.13 -1.81
C ALA A 147 -22.81 -12.62 -2.53
N GLN A 148 -23.97 -12.55 -1.86
CA GLN A 148 -25.29 -12.93 -2.40
C GLN A 148 -26.19 -11.73 -2.72
N GLY A 149 -25.65 -10.51 -2.72
CA GLY A 149 -26.43 -9.27 -2.87
C GLY A 149 -26.34 -8.39 -1.62
N ASP A 150 -27.16 -7.35 -1.54
CA ASP A 150 -27.22 -6.48 -0.37
C ASP A 150 -28.17 -7.05 0.69
N PRO A 151 -27.67 -7.48 1.87
CA PRO A 151 -28.53 -8.00 2.92
C PRO A 151 -29.48 -6.94 3.49
N LEU A 152 -29.12 -5.65 3.41
CA LEU A 152 -29.96 -4.55 3.91
C LEU A 152 -31.22 -4.36 3.06
N THR A 153 -31.16 -4.64 1.77
CA THR A 153 -32.33 -4.57 0.87
C THR A 153 -33.15 -5.85 0.87
N ASN A 154 -32.51 -6.99 1.16
CA ASN A 154 -33.13 -8.31 1.02
C ASN A 154 -33.68 -8.87 2.34
N GLY A 155 -33.53 -8.14 3.47
CA GLY A 155 -33.96 -8.58 4.80
C GLY A 155 -33.21 -9.82 5.31
N ALA A 156 -32.07 -10.15 4.71
CA ALA A 156 -31.30 -11.35 5.03
C ALA A 156 -30.31 -11.08 6.18
N TYR A 157 -30.01 -12.11 6.98
CA TYR A 157 -28.95 -12.00 7.98
C TYR A 157 -27.57 -11.79 7.30
N PRO A 158 -26.82 -10.72 7.61
CA PRO A 158 -25.64 -10.30 6.85
C PRO A 158 -24.43 -11.24 6.99
N GLY A 159 -24.47 -12.18 7.94
CA GLY A 159 -23.43 -13.19 8.10
C GLY A 159 -23.69 -14.46 7.31
N LYS A 160 -24.91 -14.71 6.81
CA LYS A 160 -25.25 -16.00 6.21
C LYS A 160 -24.69 -16.10 4.79
N LEU A 161 -23.91 -17.15 4.55
CA LEU A 161 -23.42 -17.53 3.24
C LEU A 161 -24.18 -18.74 2.71
N ASP A 162 -24.49 -18.70 1.42
CA ASP A 162 -24.95 -19.89 0.69
C ASP A 162 -23.86 -20.97 0.64
N LYS A 163 -24.29 -22.21 0.41
CA LYS A 163 -23.36 -23.33 0.17
C LYS A 163 -22.49 -23.10 -1.06
N GLY A 164 -21.26 -23.62 -0.99
CA GLY A 164 -20.32 -23.63 -2.10
C GLY A 164 -18.87 -23.39 -1.69
N LYS A 165 -18.01 -23.29 -2.71
CA LYS A 165 -16.61 -22.94 -2.56
C LYS A 165 -16.41 -21.45 -2.77
N TYR A 166 -15.95 -20.75 -1.74
CA TYR A 166 -15.48 -19.38 -1.85
C TYR A 166 -13.96 -19.37 -1.88
N SER A 167 -13.37 -18.72 -2.88
CA SER A 167 -11.93 -18.46 -2.91
C SER A 167 -11.70 -16.96 -2.79
N ILE A 168 -10.93 -16.54 -1.80
CA ILE A 168 -10.52 -15.16 -1.58
C ILE A 168 -9.05 -15.06 -1.93
N LYS A 169 -8.70 -14.18 -2.87
CA LYS A 169 -7.33 -13.88 -3.24
C LYS A 169 -6.92 -12.54 -2.67
N LEU A 170 -5.79 -12.49 -1.98
CA LEU A 170 -5.19 -11.24 -1.50
C LEU A 170 -3.95 -10.95 -2.33
N LYS A 171 -3.87 -9.74 -2.89
CA LYS A 171 -2.74 -9.24 -3.69
C LYS A 171 -2.22 -7.93 -3.12
N ALA A 172 -0.91 -7.71 -3.23
CA ALA A 172 -0.25 -6.47 -2.88
C ALA A 172 0.55 -5.98 -4.09
N ILE A 173 0.14 -4.86 -4.67
CA ILE A 173 0.74 -4.33 -5.89
C ILE A 173 1.66 -3.17 -5.52
N PRO A 174 2.98 -3.29 -5.71
CA PRO A 174 3.88 -2.18 -5.43
C PRO A 174 3.73 -1.07 -6.46
N LEU A 175 3.81 0.19 -6.02
CA LEU A 175 3.70 1.36 -6.88
C LEU A 175 5.05 2.07 -7.04
N GLY A 176 5.35 2.49 -8.27
CA GLY A 176 6.56 3.25 -8.59
C GLY A 176 7.87 2.44 -8.55
N VAL A 177 7.79 1.14 -8.22
CA VAL A 177 8.92 0.21 -8.18
C VAL A 177 8.56 -1.08 -8.94
N SER A 178 9.58 -1.80 -9.41
CA SER A 178 9.38 -3.08 -10.11
C SER A 178 9.34 -4.28 -9.15
N GLY A 179 8.93 -5.44 -9.65
CA GLY A 179 8.91 -6.70 -8.90
C GLY A 179 7.51 -7.11 -8.44
N GLU A 180 7.44 -8.10 -7.55
CA GLU A 180 6.19 -8.81 -7.27
C GLU A 180 6.06 -9.22 -5.79
N ILE A 181 4.83 -9.17 -5.27
CA ILE A 181 4.46 -9.82 -4.02
C ILE A 181 3.59 -11.04 -4.37
N GLN A 182 4.06 -12.23 -3.98
CA GLN A 182 3.28 -13.45 -4.17
C GLN A 182 1.94 -13.35 -3.43
N GLU A 183 0.85 -13.58 -4.16
CA GLU A 183 -0.50 -13.57 -3.62
C GLU A 183 -0.76 -14.73 -2.65
N VAL A 184 -1.78 -14.57 -1.80
CA VAL A 184 -2.25 -15.62 -0.89
C VAL A 184 -3.72 -15.93 -1.12
N ASN A 185 -4.05 -17.21 -1.02
CA ASN A 185 -5.40 -17.73 -1.23
C ASN A 185 -6.02 -18.22 0.07
N LEU A 186 -7.26 -17.81 0.34
CA LEU A 186 -8.11 -18.36 1.39
C LEU A 186 -9.30 -19.06 0.74
N ILE A 187 -9.45 -20.36 0.97
CA ILE A 187 -10.55 -21.17 0.47
C ILE A 187 -11.50 -21.43 1.63
N VAL A 188 -12.76 -21.04 1.49
CA VAL A 188 -13.81 -21.22 2.49
C VAL A 188 -14.91 -22.09 1.90
N TRP A 189 -15.09 -23.27 2.50
CA TRP A 189 -16.18 -24.18 2.19
C TRP A 189 -17.35 -23.95 3.15
N ILE A 190 -18.54 -23.78 2.57
CA ILE A 190 -19.80 -23.63 3.27
C ILE A 190 -20.67 -24.86 3.06
#